data_AF-A0A381VFD8-F1
#
_entry.id   AF-A0A381VFD8-F1
#
_cell.length_a   1.000
_cell.length_b   1.000
_cell.length_c   1.000
_cell.angle_alpha   90.00
_cell.angle_beta   90.00
_cell.angle_gamma   90.00
#
_symmetry.space_group_name_H-M   'P 1'
#
loop_
_entity.id
_entity.type
_entity.pdbx_description
1 polymer ?
#
loop_
_entity_poly.entity_id
_entity_poly.type
_entity_poly.pdbx_seq_one_letter_code
_entity_poly.pdbx_strand_id
1 'polypeptide(L)'
;MTAQQVFLFVLLLAVFGMLLWGRVRYDLVAFAALVVATVGGAVPTEQAFVGFGHPATVIIALVLVVSRGLANSGAVEMIARYVIRGTLSLGSHIGIIAAVGAALSGLMNNVAALALLMPVDMEAAAKAKRSPALTLMPLSFATILGGMVTLIGTPPNIVVATFRGEALGEAFGMFDFAAVGLVVALVGILFVALVGWRLLPVERRQYNVREELQDLEGYVAEARVLEDSAIAGERLRDLYPMAEEHDVALLGLVRAGKRLPGFARRETVRAGDFVVIEGAAAAMEKFVGTAGLEYASTGGKTAVLSDNQILLEVVVPEGARIQGRSAMDLRLAYRQGVMLLGVSRQGRPFRDRVRRLEIEAGDILLLSGPEDRLPEVASWLGCLPLADRGLQLLQRD
;
A
#
# COMPACT_ATOMS: atom_id res chain seq x y z
N MET A 1 46.53 -4.95 -20.79
CA MET A 1 45.30 -4.24 -21.21
C MET A 1 45.70 -2.88 -21.75
N THR A 2 45.09 -2.42 -22.85
CA THR A 2 45.34 -1.06 -23.37
C THR A 2 44.71 -0.01 -22.45
N ALA A 3 45.21 1.24 -22.49
CA ALA A 3 44.63 2.33 -21.70
C ALA A 3 43.14 2.53 -22.00
N GLN A 4 42.73 2.38 -23.27
CA GLN A 4 41.33 2.41 -23.69
C GLN A 4 40.50 1.26 -23.11
N GLN A 5 41.05 0.04 -23.06
CA GLN A 5 40.36 -1.09 -22.43
C GLN A 5 40.14 -0.84 -20.94
N VAL A 6 41.18 -0.38 -20.22
CA VAL A 6 41.06 -0.06 -18.79
C VAL A 6 39.99 1.00 -18.55
N PHE A 7 39.99 2.07 -19.36
CA PHE A 7 38.95 3.10 -19.31
C PHE A 7 37.54 2.54 -19.51
N LEU A 8 37.34 1.70 -20.53
CA LEU A 8 36.04 1.06 -20.79
C LEU A 8 35.59 0.14 -19.65
N PHE A 9 36.49 -0.66 -19.08
CA PHE A 9 36.16 -1.54 -17.95
C PHE A 9 35.78 -0.74 -16.69
N VAL A 10 36.51 0.34 -16.38
CA VAL A 10 36.19 1.23 -15.27
C VAL A 10 34.83 1.89 -15.49
N LEU A 11 34.56 2.38 -16.70
CA LEU A 11 33.28 2.99 -17.05
C LEU A 11 32.12 2.00 -16.89
N LEU A 12 32.26 0.77 -17.42
CA LEU A 12 31.25 -0.29 -17.28
C LEU A 12 31.01 -0.64 -15.82
N LEU A 13 32.06 -0.82 -15.02
CA LEU A 13 31.94 -1.10 -13.58
C LEU A 13 31.22 0.04 -12.85
N ALA A 14 31.52 1.29 -13.18
CA ALA A 14 30.83 2.44 -12.59
C ALA A 14 29.34 2.47 -12.96
N VAL A 15 29.01 2.17 -14.23
CA VAL A 15 27.61 2.04 -14.69
C VAL A 15 26.90 0.93 -13.90
N PHE A 16 27.46 -0.28 -13.84
CA PHE A 16 26.88 -1.36 -13.06
C PHE A 16 26.71 -0.99 -11.58
N GLY A 17 27.70 -0.35 -10.97
CA GLY A 17 27.62 0.16 -9.61
C GLY A 17 26.47 1.16 -9.40
N MET A 18 26.29 2.11 -10.32
CA MET A 18 25.19 3.07 -10.27
C MET A 18 23.82 2.42 -10.51
N LEU A 19 23.73 1.46 -11.44
CA LEU A 19 22.50 0.71 -11.69
C LEU A 19 22.08 -0.12 -10.46
N LEU A 20 23.04 -0.73 -9.77
CA LEU A 20 22.78 -1.46 -8.51
C LEU A 20 22.43 -0.54 -7.34
N TRP A 21 22.99 0.68 -7.30
CA TRP A 21 22.72 1.67 -6.26
C TRP A 21 21.29 2.23 -6.32
N GLY A 22 20.67 2.26 -7.50
CA GLY A 22 19.23 2.51 -7.68
C GLY A 22 18.72 3.92 -7.32
N ARG A 23 19.58 4.86 -6.92
CA ARG A 23 19.15 6.25 -6.58
C ARG A 23 18.99 7.19 -7.78
N VAL A 24 19.67 6.89 -8.88
CA VAL A 24 19.62 7.71 -10.11
C VAL A 24 18.84 6.93 -11.16
N ARG A 25 17.98 7.61 -11.92
CA ARG A 25 17.21 6.96 -12.99
C ARG A 25 18.14 6.31 -14.01
N TYR A 26 17.82 5.09 -14.43
CA TYR A 26 18.67 4.27 -15.28
C TYR A 26 18.96 4.88 -16.66
N ASP A 27 18.02 5.65 -17.21
CA ASP A 27 18.21 6.40 -18.45
C ASP A 27 19.29 7.47 -18.29
N LEU A 28 19.28 8.23 -17.20
CA LEU A 28 20.31 9.24 -16.91
C LEU A 28 21.70 8.61 -16.73
N VAL A 29 21.77 7.44 -16.06
CA VAL A 29 23.03 6.70 -15.92
C VAL A 29 23.58 6.29 -17.29
N ALA A 30 22.73 5.75 -18.17
CA ALA A 30 23.13 5.36 -19.52
C ALA A 30 23.56 6.55 -20.38
N PHE A 31 22.83 7.66 -20.35
CA PHE A 31 23.19 8.89 -21.07
C PHE A 31 24.51 9.51 -20.57
N ALA A 32 24.70 9.58 -19.25
CA ALA A 32 25.94 10.08 -18.67
C ALA A 32 27.14 9.19 -19.08
N ALA A 33 26.96 7.88 -19.07
CA ALA A 33 27.99 6.94 -19.51
C ALA A 33 28.35 7.14 -20.98
N LEU A 34 27.37 7.36 -21.87
CA LEU A 34 27.61 7.68 -23.27
C LEU A 34 28.44 8.97 -23.42
N VAL A 35 28.06 10.04 -22.71
CA VAL A 35 28.81 11.32 -22.73
C VAL A 35 30.26 11.11 -22.28
N VAL A 36 30.46 10.40 -21.17
CA VAL A 36 31.81 10.09 -20.67
C VAL A 36 32.59 9.24 -21.67
N ALA A 37 31.96 8.25 -22.31
CA ALA A 37 32.61 7.41 -23.32
C ALA A 37 33.04 8.20 -24.56
N THR A 38 32.20 9.14 -25.03
CA THR A 38 32.49 9.98 -26.19
C THR A 38 33.56 11.03 -25.88
N VAL A 39 33.45 11.73 -24.74
CA VAL A 39 34.46 12.72 -24.31
C VAL A 39 35.80 12.04 -24.00
N GLY A 40 35.77 10.85 -23.40
CA GLY A 40 36.96 10.03 -23.15
C GLY A 40 37.59 9.42 -24.40
N GLY A 41 37.02 9.65 -25.59
CA GLY A 41 37.55 9.18 -26.87
C GLY A 41 37.42 7.66 -27.08
N ALA A 42 36.62 6.97 -26.26
CA ALA A 42 36.37 5.54 -26.42
C ALA A 42 35.29 5.26 -27.48
N VAL A 43 34.39 6.21 -27.72
CA VAL A 43 33.38 6.16 -28.79
C VAL A 43 33.57 7.36 -29.71
N PRO A 44 33.74 7.16 -31.03
CA PRO A 44 33.81 8.26 -32.00
C PRO A 44 32.55 9.13 -31.95
N THR A 45 32.70 10.45 -32.04
CA THR A 45 31.58 11.42 -31.98
C THR A 45 30.52 11.16 -33.05
N GLU A 46 30.95 10.82 -34.27
CA GLU A 46 30.11 10.44 -35.41
C GLU A 46 29.22 9.22 -35.09
N GLN A 47 29.68 8.33 -34.21
CA GLN A 47 29.01 7.07 -33.86
C GLN A 47 28.21 7.13 -32.56
N ALA A 48 28.31 8.22 -31.80
CA ALA A 48 27.72 8.35 -30.47
C ALA A 48 26.20 8.10 -30.46
N PHE A 49 25.51 8.47 -31.55
CA PHE A 49 24.05 8.33 -31.66
C PHE A 49 23.57 7.16 -32.51
N VAL A 50 24.46 6.34 -33.08
CA VAL A 50 24.09 5.23 -33.97
C VAL A 50 23.22 4.20 -33.24
N GLY A 51 23.43 4.00 -31.93
CA GLY A 51 22.63 3.09 -31.10
C GLY A 51 21.14 3.48 -30.98
N PHE A 52 20.78 4.76 -31.17
CA PHE A 52 19.37 5.18 -31.16
C PHE A 52 18.59 4.66 -32.38
N GLY A 53 19.27 4.48 -33.51
CA GLY A 53 18.71 3.90 -34.73
C GLY A 53 18.72 2.38 -34.75
N HIS A 54 19.21 1.73 -33.69
CA HIS A 54 19.30 0.27 -33.65
C HIS A 54 17.91 -0.38 -33.75
N PRO A 55 17.72 -1.42 -34.59
CA PRO A 55 16.42 -2.06 -34.79
C PRO A 55 15.75 -2.51 -33.49
N ALA A 56 16.51 -3.00 -32.50
CA ALA A 56 15.96 -3.38 -31.20
C ALA A 56 15.26 -2.22 -30.48
N THR A 57 15.82 -1.00 -30.56
CA THR A 57 15.24 0.20 -29.92
C THR A 57 13.88 0.52 -30.54
N VAL A 58 13.79 0.45 -31.87
CA VAL A 58 12.55 0.69 -32.62
C VAL A 58 11.51 -0.39 -32.32
N ILE A 59 11.91 -1.67 -32.32
CA ILE A 59 11.02 -2.80 -31.99
C ILE A 59 10.45 -2.63 -30.58
N ILE A 60 11.28 -2.29 -29.58
CA ILE A 60 10.81 -2.07 -28.21
C ILE A 60 9.80 -0.91 -28.15
N ALA A 61 10.08 0.20 -28.83
CA ALA A 61 9.16 1.34 -28.88
C ALA A 61 7.79 0.94 -29.49
N LEU A 62 7.80 0.20 -30.61
CA LEU A 62 6.57 -0.28 -31.25
C LEU A 62 5.81 -1.28 -30.37
N VAL A 63 6.50 -2.20 -29.71
CA VAL A 63 5.88 -3.15 -28.76
C VAL A 63 5.22 -2.41 -27.59
N LEU A 64 5.83 -1.33 -27.08
CA LEU A 64 5.22 -0.51 -26.04
C LEU A 64 3.95 0.21 -26.54
N VAL A 65 3.95 0.72 -27.78
CA VAL A 65 2.76 1.33 -28.40
C VAL A 65 1.64 0.29 -28.56
N VAL A 66 1.95 -0.89 -29.09
CA VAL A 66 0.98 -2.00 -29.23
C VAL A 66 0.45 -2.45 -27.87
N SER A 67 1.33 -2.61 -26.88
CA SER A 67 0.96 -2.97 -25.51
C SER A 67 0.00 -1.94 -24.92
N ARG A 68 0.26 -0.65 -25.14
CA ARG A 68 -0.61 0.42 -24.66
C ARG A 68 -1.95 0.47 -25.38
N GLY A 69 -1.97 0.23 -26.70
CA GLY A 69 -3.21 0.12 -27.48
C GLY A 69 -4.09 -1.02 -27.00
N LEU A 70 -3.50 -2.19 -26.77
CA LEU A 70 -4.20 -3.36 -26.25
C LEU A 70 -4.74 -3.11 -24.83
N ALA A 71 -3.93 -2.50 -23.96
CA ALA A 71 -4.34 -2.08 -22.62
C ALA A 71 -5.53 -1.10 -22.65
N ASN A 72 -5.47 -0.08 -23.50
CA ASN A 72 -6.50 0.95 -23.60
C ASN A 72 -7.80 0.46 -24.25
N SER A 73 -7.75 -0.62 -25.02
CA SER A 73 -8.94 -1.19 -25.67
C SER A 73 -9.91 -1.89 -24.70
N GLY A 74 -9.47 -2.21 -23.48
CA GLY A 74 -10.27 -2.93 -22.49
C GLY A 74 -10.56 -4.40 -22.84
N ALA A 75 -10.13 -4.89 -24.02
CA ALA A 75 -10.37 -6.26 -24.46
C ALA A 75 -9.78 -7.29 -23.48
N VAL A 76 -8.59 -7.00 -22.95
CA VAL A 76 -7.89 -7.86 -21.99
C VAL A 76 -8.62 -7.91 -20.65
N GLU A 77 -9.12 -6.77 -20.16
CA GLU A 77 -9.88 -6.69 -18.91
C GLU A 77 -11.20 -7.46 -19.01
N MET A 78 -11.85 -7.41 -20.19
CA MET A 78 -13.07 -8.19 -20.47
C MET A 78 -12.81 -9.70 -20.38
N ILE A 79 -11.72 -10.18 -20.99
CA ILE A 79 -11.33 -11.60 -20.94
C ILE A 79 -10.97 -12.00 -19.50
N ALA A 80 -10.18 -11.17 -18.81
CA ALA A 80 -9.74 -11.43 -17.44
C ALA A 80 -10.93 -11.56 -16.47
N ARG A 81 -11.92 -10.66 -16.53
CA ARG A 81 -13.12 -10.72 -15.67
C ARG A 81 -13.98 -11.96 -15.91
N TYR A 82 -14.02 -12.49 -17.14
CA TYR A 82 -14.80 -13.69 -17.44
C TYR A 82 -14.16 -14.96 -16.85
N VAL A 83 -12.83 -15.00 -16.86
CA VAL A 83 -12.02 -16.16 -16.49
C VAL A 83 -11.70 -16.19 -14.99
N ILE A 84 -11.52 -15.03 -14.37
CA ILE A 84 -11.13 -14.90 -12.96
C ILE A 84 -12.38 -14.80 -12.08
N ARG A 85 -12.75 -15.91 -11.44
CA ARG A 85 -13.92 -15.99 -10.55
C ARG A 85 -13.50 -16.09 -9.08
N GLY A 86 -14.14 -15.29 -8.23
CA GLY A 86 -13.90 -15.29 -6.77
C GLY A 86 -14.38 -16.55 -6.03
N THR A 87 -15.09 -17.47 -6.70
CA THR A 87 -15.59 -18.72 -6.10
C THR A 87 -14.57 -19.87 -6.12
N LEU A 88 -13.40 -19.66 -6.73
CA LEU A 88 -12.39 -20.69 -6.91
C LEU A 88 -11.52 -20.87 -5.65
N SER A 89 -11.11 -22.13 -5.41
CA SER A 89 -10.08 -22.46 -4.42
C SER A 89 -8.80 -21.63 -4.66
N LEU A 90 -8.00 -21.38 -3.62
CA LEU A 90 -6.81 -20.54 -3.72
C LEU A 90 -5.84 -21.00 -4.81
N GLY A 91 -5.52 -22.30 -4.87
CA GLY A 91 -4.63 -22.85 -5.88
C GLY A 91 -5.20 -22.72 -7.30
N SER A 92 -6.51 -22.95 -7.48
CA SER A 92 -7.18 -22.77 -8.77
C SER A 92 -7.20 -21.31 -9.22
N HIS A 93 -7.43 -20.37 -8.29
CA HIS A 93 -7.39 -18.95 -8.57
C HIS A 93 -5.99 -18.52 -9.04
N ILE A 94 -4.97 -18.93 -8.29
CA ILE A 94 -3.56 -18.67 -8.62
C ILE A 94 -3.20 -19.29 -9.98
N GLY A 95 -3.58 -20.54 -10.23
CA GLY A 95 -3.27 -21.22 -11.50
C GLY A 95 -3.92 -20.53 -12.71
N ILE A 96 -5.19 -20.16 -12.60
CA ILE A 96 -5.90 -19.48 -13.68
C ILE A 96 -5.31 -18.09 -13.94
N ILE A 97 -5.10 -17.29 -12.89
CA ILE A 97 -4.57 -15.94 -13.09
C ILE A 97 -3.12 -15.97 -13.58
N ALA A 98 -2.33 -16.93 -13.11
CA ALA A 98 -0.97 -17.16 -13.60
C ALA A 98 -0.98 -17.54 -15.09
N ALA A 99 -1.86 -18.45 -15.52
CA ALA A 99 -1.97 -18.84 -16.92
C ALA A 99 -2.39 -17.66 -17.81
N VAL A 100 -3.39 -16.88 -17.40
CA VAL A 100 -3.83 -15.68 -18.14
C VAL A 100 -2.71 -14.64 -18.17
N GLY A 101 -2.05 -14.38 -17.04
CA GLY A 101 -0.94 -13.45 -16.95
C GLY A 101 0.24 -13.84 -17.82
N ALA A 102 0.62 -15.13 -17.83
CA ALA A 102 1.68 -15.63 -18.68
C ALA A 102 1.33 -15.52 -20.17
N ALA A 103 0.10 -15.89 -20.55
CA ALA A 103 -0.35 -15.78 -21.94
C ALA A 103 -0.34 -14.32 -22.43
N LEU A 104 -0.86 -13.39 -21.62
CA LEU A 104 -0.81 -11.96 -21.92
C LEU A 104 0.62 -11.45 -21.99
N SER A 105 1.48 -11.84 -21.06
CA SER A 105 2.89 -11.44 -21.05
C SER A 105 3.73 -12.03 -22.18
N GLY A 106 3.26 -13.10 -22.83
CA GLY A 106 3.83 -13.56 -24.09
C GLY A 106 3.46 -12.66 -25.29
N LEU A 107 2.42 -11.84 -25.16
CA LEU A 107 1.94 -10.92 -26.21
C LEU A 107 2.31 -9.46 -25.94
N MET A 108 2.55 -9.09 -24.69
CA MET A 108 2.89 -7.73 -24.25
C MET A 108 3.95 -7.77 -23.16
N ASN A 109 4.45 -6.61 -22.73
CA ASN A 109 5.44 -6.58 -21.66
C ASN A 109 4.88 -7.01 -20.28
N ASN A 110 5.75 -7.56 -19.44
CA ASN A 110 5.39 -8.09 -18.11
C ASN A 110 4.69 -7.05 -17.21
N VAL A 111 5.12 -5.79 -17.29
CA VAL A 111 4.58 -4.70 -16.47
C VAL A 111 3.15 -4.34 -16.88
N ALA A 112 2.84 -4.26 -18.19
CA ALA A 112 1.46 -3.99 -18.61
C ALA A 112 0.54 -5.17 -18.31
N ALA A 113 0.99 -6.41 -18.53
CA ALA A 113 0.22 -7.60 -18.21
C ALA A 113 -0.16 -7.64 -16.71
N LEU A 114 0.81 -7.38 -15.82
CA LEU A 114 0.57 -7.30 -14.38
C LEU A 114 -0.39 -6.15 -14.02
N ALA A 115 -0.16 -4.95 -14.56
CA ALA A 115 -0.97 -3.77 -14.26
C ALA A 115 -2.43 -3.93 -14.70
N LEU A 116 -2.68 -4.61 -15.83
CA LEU A 116 -4.03 -4.90 -16.33
C LEU A 116 -4.76 -5.95 -15.48
N LEU A 117 -4.06 -6.96 -15.00
CA LEU A 117 -4.67 -8.05 -14.23
C LEU A 117 -4.78 -7.75 -12.73
N MET A 118 -3.97 -6.83 -12.20
CA MET A 118 -3.99 -6.42 -10.80
C MET A 118 -5.39 -6.01 -10.28
N PRO A 119 -6.14 -5.09 -10.93
CA PRO A 119 -7.46 -4.71 -10.43
C PRO A 119 -8.45 -5.88 -10.43
N VAL A 120 -8.40 -6.74 -11.45
CA VAL A 120 -9.27 -7.92 -11.57
C VAL A 120 -8.95 -8.95 -10.48
N ASP A 121 -7.67 -9.20 -10.21
CA ASP A 121 -7.23 -10.09 -9.14
C ASP A 121 -7.64 -9.57 -7.76
N MET A 122 -7.44 -8.27 -7.52
CA MET A 122 -7.79 -7.63 -6.25
C MET A 122 -9.29 -7.74 -5.98
N GLU A 123 -10.14 -7.53 -6.99
CA GLU A 123 -11.59 -7.69 -6.86
C GLU A 123 -11.97 -9.16 -6.58
N ALA A 124 -11.36 -10.11 -7.29
CA ALA A 124 -11.60 -11.54 -7.09
C ALA A 124 -11.08 -12.06 -5.74
N ALA A 125 -9.98 -11.50 -5.22
CA ALA A 125 -9.45 -11.77 -3.90
C ALA A 125 -10.37 -11.21 -2.80
N ALA A 126 -10.85 -9.97 -2.96
CA ALA A 126 -11.79 -9.35 -2.04
C ALA A 126 -13.13 -10.12 -1.96
N LYS A 127 -13.69 -10.53 -3.11
CA LYS A 127 -14.90 -11.38 -3.17
C LYS A 127 -14.71 -12.72 -2.47
N ALA A 128 -13.52 -13.30 -2.57
CA ALA A 128 -13.13 -14.54 -1.92
C ALA A 128 -12.70 -14.37 -0.45
N LYS A 129 -12.75 -13.16 0.11
CA LYS A 129 -12.29 -12.82 1.48
C LYS A 129 -10.85 -13.31 1.77
N ARG A 130 -9.94 -13.09 0.82
CA ARG A 130 -8.52 -13.44 0.94
C ARG A 130 -7.64 -12.23 0.66
N SER A 131 -6.45 -12.21 1.26
CA SER A 131 -5.43 -11.20 1.00
C SER A 131 -5.01 -11.23 -0.49
N PRO A 132 -5.07 -10.09 -1.21
CA PRO A 132 -4.59 -9.99 -2.60
C PRO A 132 -3.09 -10.31 -2.76
N ALA A 133 -2.29 -10.14 -1.70
CA ALA A 133 -0.86 -10.45 -1.74
C ALA A 133 -0.57 -11.94 -2.05
N LEU A 134 -1.54 -12.83 -1.77
CA LEU A 134 -1.43 -14.26 -2.05
C LEU A 134 -1.56 -14.61 -3.53
N THR A 135 -2.14 -13.73 -4.34
CA THR A 135 -2.45 -13.97 -5.76
C THR A 135 -1.65 -13.04 -6.68
N LEU A 136 -1.42 -11.80 -6.25
CA LEU A 136 -0.61 -10.81 -6.98
C LEU A 136 0.87 -11.20 -7.13
N MET A 137 1.48 -11.79 -6.09
CA MET A 137 2.88 -12.23 -6.21
C MET A 137 3.02 -13.42 -7.18
N PRO A 138 2.22 -14.48 -7.09
CA PRO A 138 2.15 -15.51 -8.14
C PRO A 138 1.94 -14.97 -9.55
N LEU A 139 1.03 -14.00 -9.72
CA LEU A 139 0.79 -13.33 -10.98
C LEU A 139 2.05 -12.61 -11.52
N SER A 140 2.80 -11.93 -10.65
CA SER A 140 4.07 -11.30 -11.02
C SER A 140 5.10 -12.32 -11.49
N PHE A 141 5.20 -13.49 -10.87
CA PHE A 141 6.10 -14.54 -11.37
C PHE A 141 5.61 -15.11 -12.71
N ALA A 142 4.31 -15.33 -12.85
CA ALA A 142 3.74 -15.90 -14.05
C ALA A 142 3.91 -14.98 -15.28
N THR A 143 3.79 -13.67 -15.11
CA THR A 143 4.05 -12.69 -16.18
C THR A 143 5.52 -12.73 -16.62
N ILE A 144 6.47 -12.78 -15.67
CA ILE A 144 7.90 -12.97 -16.00
C ILE A 144 8.14 -14.27 -16.78
N LEU A 145 7.52 -15.36 -16.35
CA LEU A 145 7.61 -16.67 -17.01
C LEU A 145 7.03 -16.65 -18.43
N GLY A 146 5.86 -16.02 -18.61
CA GLY A 146 5.21 -15.89 -19.91
C GLY A 146 6.00 -15.03 -20.90
N GLY A 147 6.65 -13.97 -20.42
CA GLY A 147 7.50 -13.11 -21.26
C GLY A 147 8.69 -13.81 -21.91
N MET A 148 9.07 -15.00 -21.44
CA MET A 148 10.14 -15.81 -22.05
C MET A 148 9.68 -16.61 -23.28
N VAL A 149 8.37 -16.73 -23.52
CA VAL A 149 7.82 -17.58 -24.58
C VAL A 149 8.02 -16.98 -25.98
N THR A 150 8.02 -15.65 -26.09
CA THR A 150 8.09 -14.96 -27.39
C THR A 150 9.22 -13.96 -27.44
N LEU A 151 9.59 -13.57 -28.66
CA LEU A 151 10.58 -12.52 -28.90
C LEU A 151 10.20 -11.18 -28.25
N ILE A 152 8.92 -10.79 -28.31
CA ILE A 152 8.45 -9.47 -27.85
C ILE A 152 8.13 -9.42 -26.35
N GLY A 153 8.05 -10.57 -25.67
CA GLY A 153 7.66 -10.63 -24.26
C GLY A 153 8.65 -9.90 -23.33
N THR A 154 9.95 -9.92 -23.65
CA THR A 154 10.97 -9.22 -22.85
C THR A 154 12.07 -8.58 -23.69
N PRO A 155 12.61 -7.41 -23.25
CA PRO A 155 13.72 -6.75 -23.94
C PRO A 155 14.97 -7.61 -24.18
N PRO A 156 15.42 -8.47 -23.23
CA PRO A 156 16.57 -9.35 -23.47
C PRO A 156 16.42 -10.26 -24.68
N ASN A 157 15.20 -10.78 -24.96
CA ASN A 157 14.97 -11.64 -26.13
C ASN A 157 15.20 -10.88 -27.44
N ILE A 158 14.75 -9.62 -27.52
CA ILE A 158 14.96 -8.74 -28.67
C ILE A 158 16.46 -8.46 -28.88
N VAL A 159 17.18 -8.18 -27.80
CA VAL A 159 18.64 -7.91 -27.86
C VAL A 159 19.40 -9.14 -28.35
N VAL A 160 19.09 -10.34 -27.83
CA VAL A 160 19.75 -11.58 -28.27
C VAL A 160 19.39 -11.93 -29.71
N ALA A 161 18.14 -11.72 -30.13
CA ALA A 161 17.72 -11.97 -31.51
C ALA A 161 18.42 -11.07 -32.52
N THR A 162 18.54 -9.78 -32.21
CA THR A 162 19.26 -8.82 -33.05
C THR A 162 20.75 -9.12 -33.10
N PHE A 163 21.37 -9.42 -31.95
CA PHE A 163 22.77 -9.82 -31.88
C PHE A 163 23.06 -11.10 -32.69
N ARG A 164 22.20 -12.12 -32.62
CA ARG A 164 22.32 -13.34 -33.44
C ARG A 164 22.26 -13.01 -34.93
N GLY A 165 21.34 -12.12 -35.33
CA GLY A 165 21.21 -11.64 -36.70
C GLY A 165 22.49 -10.98 -37.21
N GLU A 166 23.11 -10.14 -36.39
CA GLU A 166 24.38 -9.47 -36.74
C GLU A 166 25.57 -10.43 -36.77
N ALA A 167 25.66 -11.36 -35.81
CA ALA A 167 26.80 -12.25 -35.66
C ALA A 167 26.77 -13.48 -36.59
N LEU A 168 25.58 -14.03 -36.87
CA LEU A 168 25.38 -15.29 -37.61
C LEU A 168 24.59 -15.10 -38.92
N GLY A 169 24.10 -13.90 -39.21
CA GLY A 169 23.31 -13.60 -40.42
C GLY A 169 21.83 -13.98 -40.34
N GLU A 170 21.38 -14.58 -39.22
CA GLU A 170 19.99 -15.00 -39.03
C GLU A 170 19.51 -14.63 -37.62
N ALA A 171 18.49 -13.77 -37.54
CA ALA A 171 17.87 -13.38 -36.27
C ALA A 171 16.91 -14.47 -35.76
N PHE A 172 16.63 -14.49 -34.46
CA PHE A 172 15.54 -15.32 -33.94
C PHE A 172 14.19 -14.79 -34.42
N GLY A 173 13.33 -15.69 -34.87
CA GLY A 173 11.93 -15.44 -35.17
C GLY A 173 11.07 -15.25 -33.92
N MET A 174 9.82 -14.85 -34.13
CA MET A 174 8.86 -14.55 -33.06
C MET A 174 8.68 -15.70 -32.04
N PHE A 175 8.69 -16.94 -32.52
CA PHE A 175 8.37 -18.14 -31.73
C PHE A 175 9.56 -19.10 -31.55
N ASP A 176 10.78 -18.71 -31.92
CA ASP A 176 11.96 -19.58 -31.76
C ASP A 176 12.23 -19.89 -30.28
N PHE A 177 11.87 -18.96 -29.39
CA PHE A 177 11.93 -19.14 -27.94
C PHE A 177 10.80 -20.02 -27.39
N ALA A 178 9.73 -20.27 -28.15
CA ALA A 178 8.49 -20.82 -27.62
C ALA A 178 8.64 -22.25 -27.11
N ALA A 179 9.46 -23.09 -27.75
CA ALA A 179 9.66 -24.47 -27.32
C ALA A 179 10.23 -24.53 -25.89
N VAL A 180 11.29 -23.77 -25.61
CA VAL A 180 11.92 -23.73 -24.29
C VAL A 180 11.08 -22.89 -23.33
N GLY A 181 10.65 -21.71 -23.76
CA GLY A 181 9.86 -20.77 -22.96
C GLY A 181 8.55 -21.36 -22.48
N LEU A 182 7.83 -22.13 -23.32
CA LEU A 182 6.59 -22.78 -22.93
C LEU A 182 6.81 -23.86 -21.87
N VAL A 183 7.87 -24.67 -22.00
CA VAL A 183 8.22 -25.67 -20.98
C VAL A 183 8.53 -25.00 -19.65
N VAL A 184 9.38 -23.97 -19.65
CA VAL A 184 9.75 -23.21 -18.44
C VAL A 184 8.52 -22.53 -17.83
N ALA A 185 7.67 -21.91 -18.66
CA ALA A 185 6.45 -21.25 -18.21
C ALA A 185 5.46 -22.25 -17.61
N LEU A 186 5.21 -23.39 -18.25
CA LEU A 186 4.32 -24.42 -17.73
C LEU A 186 4.80 -24.98 -16.40
N VAL A 187 6.08 -25.35 -16.30
CA VAL A 187 6.67 -25.88 -15.06
C VAL A 187 6.65 -24.82 -13.96
N GLY A 188 7.00 -23.57 -14.28
CA GLY A 188 6.99 -22.46 -13.33
C GLY A 188 5.60 -22.10 -12.84
N ILE A 189 4.60 -22.04 -13.73
CA ILE A 189 3.19 -21.80 -13.37
C ILE A 189 2.67 -22.94 -12.49
N LEU A 190 2.98 -24.19 -12.85
CA LEU A 190 2.58 -25.35 -12.06
C LEU A 190 3.22 -25.30 -10.66
N PHE A 191 4.51 -24.98 -10.57
CA PHE A 191 5.21 -24.79 -9.30
C PHE A 191 4.54 -23.69 -8.47
N VAL A 192 4.30 -22.51 -9.05
CA VAL A 192 3.68 -21.38 -8.35
C VAL A 192 2.28 -21.72 -7.86
N ALA A 193 1.47 -22.41 -8.66
CA ALA A 193 0.09 -22.78 -8.34
C ALA A 193 -0.01 -23.91 -7.29
N LEU A 194 0.93 -24.86 -7.27
CA LEU A 194 0.88 -26.02 -6.37
C LEU A 194 1.70 -25.82 -5.08
N VAL A 195 2.90 -25.24 -5.20
CA VAL A 195 3.91 -25.20 -4.14
C VAL A 195 4.28 -23.76 -3.78
N GLY A 196 4.55 -22.90 -4.76
CA GLY A 196 5.14 -21.58 -4.56
C GLY A 196 4.31 -20.67 -3.64
N TRP A 197 2.97 -20.71 -3.73
CA TRP A 197 2.12 -19.94 -2.83
C TRP A 197 2.23 -20.34 -1.35
N ARG A 198 2.69 -21.57 -1.05
CA ARG A 198 2.90 -22.03 0.33
C ARG A 198 4.17 -21.42 0.96
N LEU A 199 5.12 -21.00 0.13
CA LEU A 199 6.38 -20.37 0.54
C LEU A 199 6.22 -18.86 0.80
N LEU A 200 5.03 -18.29 0.53
CA LEU A 200 4.75 -16.89 0.83
C LEU A 200 4.73 -16.65 2.34
N PRO A 201 5.37 -15.56 2.83
CA PRO A 201 5.39 -15.20 4.25
C PRO A 201 3.98 -15.14 4.85
N VAL A 202 3.83 -15.64 6.07
CA VAL A 202 2.52 -15.82 6.74
C VAL A 202 1.84 -14.48 7.01
N GLU A 203 2.63 -13.42 7.22
CA GLU A 203 2.15 -12.04 7.43
C GLU A 203 1.35 -11.52 6.23
N ARG A 204 1.60 -12.04 5.02
CA ARG A 204 0.84 -11.68 3.82
C ARG A 204 -0.49 -12.43 3.69
N ARG A 205 -0.75 -13.45 4.52
CA ARG A 205 -2.01 -14.23 4.52
C ARG A 205 -3.15 -13.54 5.26
N GLN A 206 -2.83 -12.68 6.24
CA GLN A 206 -3.80 -12.12 7.19
C GLN A 206 -4.36 -10.74 6.82
N TYR A 207 -4.08 -10.22 5.62
CA TYR A 207 -4.62 -8.91 5.21
C TYR A 207 -6.12 -9.02 4.85
N ASN A 208 -6.96 -9.18 5.87
CA ASN A 208 -8.40 -9.14 5.83
C ASN A 208 -8.85 -7.77 6.33
N VAL A 209 -9.05 -6.84 5.39
CA VAL A 209 -9.67 -5.52 5.63
C VAL A 209 -10.99 -5.64 6.41
N ARG A 210 -11.66 -6.81 6.32
CA ARG A 210 -12.95 -7.08 6.96
C ARG A 210 -12.86 -7.55 8.42
N GLU A 211 -11.75 -8.14 8.85
CA GLU A 211 -11.52 -8.46 10.27
C GLU A 211 -11.08 -7.20 11.04
N GLU A 212 -10.33 -6.30 10.40
CA GLU A 212 -10.05 -4.97 10.98
C GLU A 212 -11.34 -4.17 11.24
N LEU A 213 -12.35 -4.30 10.38
CA LEU A 213 -13.68 -3.70 10.59
C LEU A 213 -14.50 -4.33 11.72
N GLN A 214 -14.23 -5.58 12.10
CA GLN A 214 -14.95 -6.25 13.20
C GLN A 214 -14.27 -6.05 14.57
N ASP A 215 -12.96 -5.77 14.59
CA ASP A 215 -12.21 -5.33 15.78
C ASP A 215 -12.43 -3.83 16.10
N LEU A 216 -13.11 -3.10 15.22
CA LEU A 216 -13.44 -1.66 15.35
C LEU A 216 -14.65 -1.35 16.26
N GLU A 217 -15.30 -2.35 16.86
CA GLU A 217 -16.44 -2.16 17.78
C GLU A 217 -16.05 -1.60 19.16
N GLY A 218 -14.76 -1.43 19.45
CA GLY A 218 -14.25 -1.19 20.80
C GLY A 218 -13.75 0.22 21.09
N TYR A 219 -14.10 1.25 20.32
CA TYR A 219 -13.40 2.53 20.44
C TYR A 219 -14.09 3.53 21.35
N VAL A 220 -15.41 3.68 21.37
CA VAL A 220 -16.08 4.74 22.14
C VAL A 220 -16.98 4.16 23.21
N ALA A 221 -16.85 4.64 24.45
CA ALA A 221 -17.69 4.23 25.57
C ALA A 221 -18.17 5.43 26.39
N GLU A 222 -19.36 5.30 26.98
CA GLU A 222 -19.87 6.22 27.98
C GLU A 222 -19.57 5.68 29.37
N ALA A 223 -18.80 6.45 30.14
CA ALA A 223 -18.43 6.12 31.51
C ALA A 223 -19.13 7.11 32.46
N ARG A 224 -20.03 6.60 33.30
CA ARG A 224 -20.79 7.36 34.28
C ARG A 224 -19.87 7.81 35.42
N VAL A 225 -20.00 9.08 35.78
CA VAL A 225 -19.33 9.69 36.94
C VAL A 225 -20.09 9.32 38.19
N LEU A 226 -19.44 8.57 39.08
CA LEU A 226 -19.96 8.19 40.40
C LEU A 226 -19.90 9.39 41.36
N GLU A 227 -20.67 9.31 42.45
CA GLU A 227 -20.67 10.35 43.50
C GLU A 227 -19.31 10.47 44.20
N ASP A 228 -18.62 9.34 44.39
CA ASP A 228 -17.28 9.26 45.00
C ASP A 228 -16.13 9.31 43.97
N SER A 229 -16.43 9.70 42.72
CA SER A 229 -15.44 9.71 41.65
C SER A 229 -14.35 10.76 41.90
N ALA A 230 -13.08 10.38 41.69
CA ALA A 230 -11.92 11.26 41.89
C ALA A 230 -11.93 12.51 40.99
N ILE A 231 -12.74 12.51 39.94
CA ILE A 231 -12.85 13.59 38.95
C ILE A 231 -14.12 14.44 39.12
N ALA A 232 -14.98 14.13 40.09
CA ALA A 232 -16.18 14.92 40.35
C ALA A 232 -15.79 16.31 40.89
N GLY A 233 -16.30 17.37 40.25
CA GLY A 233 -15.96 18.76 40.59
C GLY A 233 -14.75 19.33 39.83
N GLU A 234 -14.01 18.51 39.08
CA GLU A 234 -12.95 18.99 38.18
C GLU A 234 -13.51 19.44 36.82
N ARG A 235 -12.74 20.22 36.05
CA ARG A 235 -13.12 20.52 34.67
C ARG A 235 -12.65 19.39 33.76
N LEU A 236 -13.42 19.07 32.73
CA LEU A 236 -13.08 17.98 31.81
C LEU A 236 -11.67 18.11 31.18
N ARG A 237 -11.19 19.36 30.95
CA ARG A 237 -9.83 19.61 30.46
C ARG A 237 -8.72 19.14 31.42
N ASP A 238 -8.98 19.12 32.72
CA ASP A 238 -7.99 18.84 33.76
C ASP A 238 -7.74 17.31 33.84
N LEU A 239 -8.64 16.50 33.27
CA LEU A 239 -8.52 15.05 33.12
C LEU A 239 -7.66 14.61 31.90
N TYR A 240 -7.35 15.50 30.95
CA TYR A 240 -6.60 15.13 29.74
C TYR A 240 -5.22 14.50 30.03
N PRO A 241 -4.40 15.00 30.99
CA PRO A 241 -3.13 14.38 31.32
C PRO A 241 -3.28 12.93 31.77
N MET A 242 -4.27 12.64 32.63
CA MET A 242 -4.58 11.29 33.09
C MET A 242 -5.06 10.41 31.93
N ALA A 243 -5.95 10.91 31.09
CA ALA A 243 -6.42 10.17 29.92
C ALA A 243 -5.27 9.85 28.95
N GLU A 244 -4.38 10.82 28.68
CA GLU A 244 -3.20 10.64 27.83
C GLU A 244 -2.18 9.66 28.41
N GLU A 245 -2.01 9.61 29.74
CA GLU A 245 -1.16 8.61 30.40
C GLU A 245 -1.65 7.18 30.14
N HIS A 246 -2.97 7.00 30.12
CA HIS A 246 -3.63 5.73 29.87
C HIS A 246 -3.94 5.44 28.40
N ASP A 247 -3.48 6.27 27.45
CA ASP A 247 -3.76 6.13 26.01
C ASP A 247 -5.27 6.24 25.66
N VAL A 248 -6.01 6.99 26.46
CA VAL A 248 -7.44 7.28 26.30
C VAL A 248 -7.62 8.73 25.87
N ALA A 249 -8.68 9.00 25.13
CA ALA A 249 -9.06 10.34 24.72
C ALA A 249 -10.45 10.70 25.21
N LEU A 250 -10.64 11.96 25.56
CA LEU A 250 -11.91 12.50 26.07
C LEU A 250 -12.64 13.19 24.91
N LEU A 251 -13.77 12.62 24.51
CA LEU A 251 -14.61 13.08 23.40
C LEU A 251 -15.65 14.12 23.81
N GLY A 252 -15.97 14.18 25.10
CA GLY A 252 -16.90 15.17 25.63
C GLY A 252 -17.67 14.65 26.83
N LEU A 253 -18.76 15.34 27.14
CA LEU A 253 -19.59 15.09 28.30
C LEU A 253 -21.07 15.06 27.90
N VAL A 254 -21.81 14.09 28.42
CA VAL A 254 -23.26 13.95 28.28
C VAL A 254 -23.88 14.17 29.65
N ARG A 255 -24.87 15.06 29.71
CA ARG A 255 -25.60 15.40 30.94
C ARG A 255 -27.10 15.32 30.68
N ALA A 256 -27.81 14.59 31.55
CA ALA A 256 -29.25 14.38 31.43
C ALA A 256 -29.68 13.88 30.02
N GLY A 257 -28.91 12.96 29.45
CA GLY A 257 -29.17 12.38 28.12
C GLY A 257 -28.89 13.31 26.95
N LYS A 258 -28.30 14.51 27.16
CA LYS A 258 -27.91 15.43 26.09
C LYS A 258 -26.40 15.64 26.09
N ARG A 259 -25.79 15.50 24.92
CA ARG A 259 -24.37 15.81 24.73
C ARG A 259 -24.16 17.33 24.79
N LEU A 260 -23.19 17.75 25.58
CA LEU A 260 -22.79 19.15 25.63
C LEU A 260 -22.01 19.53 24.36
N PRO A 261 -22.12 20.79 23.90
CA PRO A 261 -21.51 21.21 22.64
C PRO A 261 -19.98 21.09 22.64
N GLY A 262 -19.44 20.66 21.50
CA GLY A 262 -18.01 20.43 21.31
C GLY A 262 -17.45 19.36 22.26
N PHE A 263 -16.22 19.58 22.72
CA PHE A 263 -15.54 18.67 23.65
C PHE A 263 -15.84 18.98 25.13
N ALA A 264 -16.75 19.91 25.46
CA ALA A 264 -17.11 20.29 26.85
C ALA A 264 -15.92 20.60 27.80
N ARG A 265 -14.76 21.01 27.26
CA ARG A 265 -13.47 21.09 28.01
C ARG A 265 -13.49 22.00 29.23
N ARG A 266 -14.30 23.05 29.20
CA ARG A 266 -14.40 24.04 30.27
C ARG A 266 -15.48 23.70 31.30
N GLU A 267 -16.31 22.71 31.00
CA GLU A 267 -17.40 22.29 31.86
C GLU A 267 -16.88 21.51 33.06
N THR A 268 -17.49 21.77 34.21
CA THR A 268 -17.23 21.01 35.43
C THR A 268 -18.00 19.70 35.38
N VAL A 269 -17.28 18.60 35.58
CA VAL A 269 -17.79 17.25 35.66
C VAL A 269 -18.59 17.10 36.96
N ARG A 270 -19.81 16.57 36.88
CA ARG A 270 -20.71 16.37 38.03
C ARG A 270 -21.06 14.89 38.15
N ALA A 271 -21.36 14.46 39.37
CA ALA A 271 -21.91 13.13 39.60
C ALA A 271 -23.17 12.93 38.74
N GLY A 272 -23.27 11.75 38.10
CA GLY A 272 -24.35 11.43 37.16
C GLY A 272 -24.14 11.91 35.73
N ASP A 273 -23.06 12.65 35.43
CA ASP A 273 -22.65 12.88 34.04
C ASP A 273 -22.07 11.60 33.43
N PHE A 274 -22.03 11.55 32.10
CA PHE A 274 -21.28 10.54 31.37
C PHE A 274 -20.12 11.19 30.63
N VAL A 275 -18.91 10.68 30.86
CA VAL A 275 -17.72 11.04 30.11
C VAL A 275 -17.65 10.11 28.90
N VAL A 276 -17.62 10.70 27.71
CA VAL A 276 -17.44 9.94 26.47
C VAL A 276 -15.94 9.77 26.27
N ILE A 277 -15.49 8.51 26.34
CA ILE A 277 -14.08 8.15 26.22
C ILE A 277 -13.84 7.36 24.94
N GLU A 278 -12.66 7.53 24.36
CA GLU A 278 -12.21 6.76 23.21
C GLU A 278 -10.84 6.12 23.43
N GLY A 279 -10.68 4.85 23.09
CA GLY A 279 -9.40 4.13 23.17
C GLY A 279 -9.56 2.62 23.05
N ALA A 280 -8.46 1.88 23.13
CA ALA A 280 -8.50 0.41 23.17
C ALA A 280 -9.18 -0.07 24.47
N ALA A 281 -9.94 -1.17 24.43
CA ALA A 281 -10.70 -1.69 25.58
C ALA A 281 -9.87 -1.80 26.88
N ALA A 282 -8.65 -2.35 26.79
CA ALA A 282 -7.74 -2.49 27.94
C ALA A 282 -7.21 -1.15 28.49
N ALA A 283 -7.15 -0.13 27.64
CA ALA A 283 -6.71 1.22 27.99
C ALA A 283 -7.84 1.98 28.68
N MET A 284 -9.06 1.89 28.13
CA MET A 284 -10.27 2.45 28.71
C MET A 284 -10.60 1.83 30.07
N GLU A 285 -10.46 0.50 30.23
CA GLU A 285 -10.68 -0.17 31.52
C GLU A 285 -9.77 0.36 32.63
N LYS A 286 -8.49 0.59 32.32
CA LYS A 286 -7.53 1.20 33.27
C LYS A 286 -7.88 2.64 33.62
N PHE A 287 -8.28 3.43 32.61
CA PHE A 287 -8.70 4.81 32.83
C PHE A 287 -9.97 4.88 33.68
N VAL A 288 -10.99 4.07 33.37
CA VAL A 288 -12.25 3.99 34.12
C VAL A 288 -12.00 3.62 35.58
N GLY A 289 -11.13 2.64 35.83
CA GLY A 289 -10.73 2.27 37.19
C GLY A 289 -9.98 3.37 37.94
N THR A 290 -9.07 4.08 37.27
CA THR A 290 -8.26 5.15 37.89
C THR A 290 -9.08 6.42 38.15
N ALA A 291 -9.99 6.77 37.24
CA ALA A 291 -10.86 7.94 37.36
C ALA A 291 -12.08 7.71 38.27
N GLY A 292 -12.31 6.48 38.76
CA GLY A 292 -13.48 6.15 39.58
C GLY A 292 -14.78 6.31 38.80
N LEU A 293 -14.81 5.81 37.57
CA LEU A 293 -15.96 5.82 36.66
C LEU A 293 -16.59 4.42 36.60
N GLU A 294 -17.85 4.35 36.12
CA GLU A 294 -18.53 3.07 35.86
C GLU A 294 -19.08 3.05 34.43
N TYR A 295 -18.89 1.96 33.69
CA TYR A 295 -19.46 1.85 32.34
C TYR A 295 -20.99 1.90 32.37
N ALA A 296 -21.57 2.67 31.46
CA ALA A 296 -23.02 2.71 31.27
C ALA A 296 -23.50 1.39 30.63
N SER A 297 -23.84 0.39 31.47
CA SER A 297 -24.44 -0.91 31.12
C SER A 297 -23.53 -2.00 30.53
N THR A 298 -23.65 -3.19 31.11
CA THR A 298 -23.00 -4.48 30.77
C THR A 298 -23.69 -5.22 29.61
N GLY A 299 -24.57 -4.58 28.83
CA GLY A 299 -25.54 -5.27 27.96
C GLY A 299 -25.57 -4.85 26.48
N GLY A 300 -24.71 -3.94 26.04
CA GLY A 300 -24.72 -3.52 24.65
C GLY A 300 -23.45 -2.75 24.33
N LYS A 301 -22.60 -3.34 23.50
CA LYS A 301 -21.63 -2.60 22.68
C LYS A 301 -22.42 -1.69 21.74
N THR A 302 -23.00 -0.62 22.27
CA THR A 302 -23.65 0.38 21.46
C THR A 302 -22.52 1.23 20.91
N ALA A 303 -22.05 0.84 19.71
CA ALA A 303 -21.26 1.67 18.84
C ALA A 303 -22.10 2.89 18.46
N VAL A 304 -22.25 3.84 19.38
CA VAL A 304 -22.63 5.20 19.03
C VAL A 304 -21.33 5.89 18.69
N LEU A 305 -20.76 5.51 17.53
CA LEU A 305 -20.07 6.51 16.73
C LEU A 305 -21.05 7.66 16.64
N SER A 306 -20.64 8.79 17.20
CA SER A 306 -21.45 9.99 17.18
C SER A 306 -21.82 10.28 15.72
N ASP A 307 -23.02 10.77 15.44
CA ASP A 307 -23.51 11.15 14.09
C ASP A 307 -22.59 12.12 13.30
N ASN A 308 -21.43 12.49 13.84
CA ASN A 308 -20.49 13.46 13.28
C ASN A 308 -19.02 13.07 13.55
N GLN A 309 -18.66 11.78 13.53
CA GLN A 309 -17.27 11.29 13.55
C GLN A 309 -17.03 10.38 12.34
N ILE A 310 -15.95 10.63 11.60
CA ILE A 310 -15.54 9.82 10.46
C ILE A 310 -14.12 9.29 10.66
N LEU A 311 -13.81 8.21 9.95
CA LEU A 311 -12.46 7.65 9.87
C LEU A 311 -11.82 8.04 8.55
N LEU A 312 -10.54 8.40 8.59
CA LEU A 312 -9.76 8.73 7.40
C LEU A 312 -8.40 8.05 7.46
N GLU A 313 -8.13 7.22 6.44
CA GLU A 313 -6.80 6.68 6.20
C GLU A 313 -5.97 7.68 5.41
N VAL A 314 -4.77 7.98 5.91
CA VAL A 314 -3.84 8.91 5.25
C VAL A 314 -2.45 8.30 5.17
N VAL A 315 -1.74 8.56 4.06
CA VAL A 315 -0.33 8.21 3.93
C VAL A 315 0.55 9.41 4.26
N VAL A 316 1.69 9.15 4.89
CA VAL A 316 2.66 10.18 5.29
C VAL A 316 3.72 10.32 4.19
N PRO A 317 3.71 11.38 3.36
CA PRO A 317 4.78 11.61 2.38
C PRO A 317 6.08 12.08 3.06
N GLU A 318 7.19 12.03 2.32
CA GLU A 318 8.42 12.72 2.75
C GLU A 318 8.17 14.22 2.89
N GLY A 319 8.63 14.80 4.01
CA GLY A 319 8.44 16.22 4.34
C GLY A 319 7.09 16.53 5.01
N ALA A 320 6.25 15.53 5.30
CA ALA A 320 5.01 15.73 6.03
C ALA A 320 5.25 16.37 7.40
N ARG A 321 4.33 17.23 7.84
CA ARG A 321 4.43 17.90 9.14
C ARG A 321 4.46 16.90 10.30
N ILE A 322 3.80 15.76 10.19
CA ILE A 322 3.82 14.74 11.25
C ILE A 322 5.11 13.91 11.28
N GLN A 323 5.94 13.94 10.23
CA GLN A 323 7.16 13.15 10.15
C GLN A 323 8.12 13.47 11.30
N GLY A 324 8.64 12.43 11.95
CA GLY A 324 9.55 12.52 13.09
C GLY A 324 8.91 13.04 14.38
N ARG A 325 7.58 13.05 14.47
CA ARG A 325 6.82 13.47 15.65
C ARG A 325 5.75 12.44 15.98
N SER A 326 5.38 12.37 17.26
CA SER A 326 4.24 11.59 17.72
C SER A 326 2.94 12.39 17.69
N ALA A 327 1.80 11.70 17.74
CA ALA A 327 0.50 12.35 17.88
C ALA A 327 0.40 13.16 19.19
N MET A 328 1.12 12.75 20.24
CA MET A 328 1.23 13.48 21.50
C MET A 328 2.05 14.78 21.36
N ASP A 329 3.16 14.78 20.62
CA ASP A 329 3.98 15.98 20.40
C ASP A 329 3.18 17.08 19.69
N LEU A 330 2.35 16.67 18.73
CA LEU A 330 1.44 17.55 18.01
C LEU A 330 0.17 17.88 18.81
N ARG A 331 -0.04 17.18 19.94
CA ARG A 331 -1.25 17.24 20.76
C ARG A 331 -2.50 17.08 19.90
N LEU A 332 -2.51 16.09 19.01
CA LEU A 332 -3.50 15.95 17.94
C LEU A 332 -4.95 15.93 18.49
N ALA A 333 -5.19 15.10 19.50
CA ALA A 333 -6.49 15.01 20.16
C ALA A 333 -6.86 16.34 20.87
N TYR A 334 -5.91 16.91 21.62
CA TYR A 334 -6.16 18.13 22.40
C TYR A 334 -6.27 19.39 21.53
N ARG A 335 -5.45 19.60 20.50
CA ARG A 335 -5.48 20.84 19.69
C ARG A 335 -6.40 20.72 18.49
N GLN A 336 -6.37 19.58 17.81
CA GLN A 336 -7.06 19.39 16.55
C GLN A 336 -8.38 18.63 16.69
N GLY A 337 -8.63 17.97 17.82
CA GLY A 337 -9.82 17.14 17.97
C GLY A 337 -9.82 15.93 17.04
N VAL A 338 -8.62 15.50 16.62
CA VAL A 338 -8.40 14.34 15.76
C VAL A 338 -7.52 13.35 16.50
N MET A 339 -7.87 12.08 16.40
CA MET A 339 -7.19 10.99 17.09
C MET A 339 -6.45 10.11 16.11
N LEU A 340 -5.31 9.60 16.55
CA LEU A 340 -4.57 8.57 15.83
C LEU A 340 -4.96 7.22 16.44
N LEU A 341 -5.67 6.40 15.67
CA LEU A 341 -6.15 5.08 16.11
C LEU A 341 -5.14 3.98 15.80
N GLY A 342 -4.38 4.12 14.72
CA GLY A 342 -3.46 3.09 14.27
C GLY A 342 -2.41 3.62 13.33
N VAL A 343 -1.27 2.94 13.32
CA VAL A 343 -0.17 3.17 12.38
C VAL A 343 0.15 1.84 11.70
N SER A 344 0.26 1.83 10.38
CA SER A 344 0.77 0.70 9.62
C SER A 344 2.06 1.10 8.93
N ARG A 345 3.16 0.42 9.26
CA ARG A 345 4.47 0.64 8.65
C ARG A 345 4.86 -0.58 7.84
N GLN A 346 5.02 -0.40 6.53
CA GLN A 346 5.37 -1.51 5.62
C GLN A 346 4.43 -2.73 5.77
N GLY A 347 3.16 -2.50 6.09
CA GLY A 347 2.15 -3.54 6.28
C GLY A 347 2.15 -4.19 7.67
N ARG A 348 2.96 -3.71 8.62
CA ARG A 348 2.90 -4.12 10.03
C ARG A 348 2.04 -3.13 10.82
N PRO A 349 0.90 -3.56 11.40
CA PRO A 349 0.09 -2.70 12.23
C PRO A 349 0.73 -2.53 13.61
N PHE A 350 0.77 -1.29 14.08
CA PHE A 350 1.10 -0.91 15.45
C PHE A 350 -0.21 -0.56 16.14
N ARG A 351 -0.51 -1.24 17.24
CA ARG A 351 -1.73 -1.06 18.04
C ARG A 351 -1.44 -0.55 19.46
N ASP A 352 -0.24 -0.79 19.98
CA ASP A 352 0.14 -0.36 21.32
C ASP A 352 0.86 0.99 21.30
N ARG A 353 0.43 1.92 22.16
CA ARG A 353 1.06 3.23 22.39
C ARG A 353 1.24 4.03 21.09
N VAL A 354 0.33 3.88 20.15
CA VAL A 354 0.38 4.52 18.82
C VAL A 354 0.47 6.04 18.92
N ARG A 355 -0.08 6.63 19.98
CA ARG A 355 -0.02 8.09 20.21
C ARG A 355 1.37 8.60 20.56
N ARG A 356 2.26 7.73 21.08
CA ARG A 356 3.67 8.02 21.41
C ARG A 356 4.64 7.58 20.32
N LEU A 357 4.18 6.83 19.32
CA LEU A 357 5.02 6.34 18.24
C LEU A 357 5.49 7.53 17.38
N GLU A 358 6.79 7.57 17.08
CA GLU A 358 7.33 8.50 16.09
C GLU A 358 6.94 8.06 14.69
N ILE A 359 6.28 8.97 13.96
CA ILE A 359 5.74 8.70 12.62
C ILE A 359 6.85 8.87 11.57
N GLU A 360 6.95 7.91 10.66
CA GLU A 360 7.92 7.89 9.56
C GLU A 360 7.26 8.17 8.21
N ALA A 361 8.05 8.62 7.23
CA ALA A 361 7.58 8.71 5.85
C ALA A 361 7.25 7.31 5.32
N GLY A 362 6.10 7.18 4.66
CA GLY A 362 5.54 5.93 4.19
C GLY A 362 4.61 5.23 5.19
N ASP A 363 4.46 5.73 6.42
CA ASP A 363 3.46 5.23 7.35
C ASP A 363 2.04 5.52 6.82
N ILE A 364 1.12 4.58 7.09
CA ILE A 364 -0.32 4.77 6.91
C ILE A 364 -0.93 5.00 8.29
N LEU A 365 -1.62 6.13 8.45
CA LEU A 365 -2.26 6.52 9.69
C LEU A 365 -3.78 6.36 9.54
N LEU A 366 -4.41 5.76 10.55
CA LEU A 366 -5.85 5.76 10.70
C LEU A 366 -6.25 6.87 11.67
N LEU A 367 -6.92 7.90 11.15
CA LEU A 367 -7.35 9.06 11.93
C LEU A 367 -8.86 9.02 12.17
N SER A 368 -9.29 9.45 13.36
CA SER A 368 -10.70 9.63 13.73
C SER A 368 -10.95 11.08 14.10
N GLY A 369 -12.05 11.67 13.64
CA GLY A 369 -12.42 13.04 13.99
C GLY A 369 -13.71 13.52 13.33
N PRO A 370 -14.13 14.77 13.60
CA PRO A 370 -15.33 15.35 13.00
C PRO A 370 -15.26 15.44 11.47
N GLU A 371 -16.38 15.18 10.78
CA GLU A 371 -16.45 15.18 9.30
C GLU A 371 -15.99 16.51 8.69
N ASP A 372 -16.37 17.63 9.32
CA ASP A 372 -16.02 18.99 8.92
C ASP A 372 -14.53 19.32 9.15
N ARG A 373 -13.85 18.61 10.05
CA ARG A 373 -12.51 19.00 10.52
C ARG A 373 -11.41 18.02 10.12
N LEU A 374 -11.73 16.74 9.98
CA LEU A 374 -10.74 15.69 9.73
C LEU A 374 -9.96 15.90 8.42
N PRO A 375 -10.59 16.28 7.27
CA PRO A 375 -9.86 16.55 6.03
C PRO A 375 -8.89 17.74 6.15
N GLU A 376 -9.29 18.80 6.87
CA GLU A 376 -8.44 19.97 7.10
C GLU A 376 -7.21 19.60 7.95
N VAL A 377 -7.40 18.78 8.98
CA VAL A 377 -6.31 18.33 9.84
C VAL A 377 -5.37 17.39 9.09
N ALA A 378 -5.89 16.49 8.26
CA ALA A 378 -5.06 15.64 7.41
C ALA A 378 -4.15 16.48 6.49
N SER A 379 -4.71 17.51 5.85
CA SER A 379 -3.96 18.47 5.05
C SER A 379 -2.92 19.25 5.89
N TRP A 380 -3.29 19.70 7.09
CA TRP A 380 -2.40 20.38 8.02
C TRP A 380 -1.23 19.51 8.50
N LEU A 381 -1.44 18.19 8.64
CA LEU A 381 -0.40 17.21 8.93
C LEU A 381 0.54 16.97 7.74
N GLY A 382 0.20 17.47 6.55
CA GLY A 382 0.90 17.17 5.31
C GLY A 382 0.69 15.74 4.84
N CYS A 383 -0.37 15.07 5.29
CA CYS A 383 -0.69 13.70 4.89
C CYS A 383 -1.62 13.70 3.68
N LEU A 384 -1.57 12.63 2.91
CA LEU A 384 -2.41 12.46 1.72
C LEU A 384 -3.50 11.43 2.00
N PRO A 385 -4.79 11.79 1.89
CA PRO A 385 -5.87 10.83 2.07
C PRO A 385 -5.76 9.72 1.01
N LEU A 386 -5.87 8.47 1.45
CA LEU A 386 -6.02 7.34 0.56
C LEU A 386 -7.43 7.42 -0.04
N ALA A 387 -7.54 7.28 -1.37
CA ALA A 387 -8.81 7.41 -2.07
C ALA A 387 -9.89 6.53 -1.43
N ASP A 388 -11.06 7.15 -1.24
CA ASP A 388 -12.20 6.61 -0.51
C ASP A 388 -12.56 5.21 -1.01
N ARG A 389 -12.40 4.20 -0.16
CA ARG A 389 -12.86 2.82 -0.45
C ARG A 389 -14.35 2.66 -0.17
N GLY A 390 -15.15 3.71 -0.36
CA GLY A 390 -16.60 3.69 -0.22
C GLY A 390 -17.03 3.36 1.22
N LEU A 391 -16.45 4.05 2.21
CA LEU A 391 -16.88 3.94 3.61
C LEU A 391 -18.05 4.90 3.89
N GLN A 392 -19.12 4.82 3.10
CA GLN A 392 -20.43 5.24 3.57
C GLN A 392 -21.06 4.03 4.27
N LEU A 393 -20.93 4.00 5.60
CA LEU A 393 -21.68 3.06 6.42
C LEU A 393 -23.16 3.32 6.20
N LEU A 394 -23.83 2.31 5.66
CA LEU A 394 -25.26 2.25 5.39
C LEU A 394 -26.05 2.80 6.59
N GLN A 395 -26.68 3.97 6.38
CA GLN A 395 -27.88 4.33 7.11
C GLN A 395 -28.89 3.21 6.91
N ARG A 396 -29.36 2.62 8.01
CA ARG A 396 -30.59 1.84 8.00
C ARG A 396 -31.52 2.44 9.04
N ASP A 397 -32.68 2.83 8.53
CA ASP A 397 -33.88 3.22 9.28
C ASP A 397 -34.26 2.19 10.36
#